data_AF-A0A8H3TXK8-F1
#
_entry.id   AF-A0A8H3TXK8-F1
#
_cell.length_a   1.000
_cell.length_b   1.000
_cell.length_c   1.000
_cell.angle_alpha   90.00
_cell.angle_beta   90.00
_cell.angle_gamma   90.00
#
_symmetry.space_group_name_H-M   'P 1'
#
loop_
_entity.id
_entity.type
_entity.pdbx_description
1 polymer ?
#
loop_
_entity_poly.entity_id
_entity_poly.type
_entity_poly.pdbx_seq_one_letter_code
_entity_poly.pdbx_strand_id
1 'polypeptide(L)' 'MSGRPVQPRYIGNPGSDSPKNVLSAFWQNQVVNPEFRAGNLNILLGVTTFAVGVFAVRNFGGILVPGF' A
#
# COMPACT_ATOMS: atom_id res chain seq x y z
N MET A 1 -12.12 52.54 -23.39
CA MET A 1 -12.78 51.48 -22.61
C MET A 1 -12.40 50.13 -23.22
N SER A 2 -11.31 49.51 -22.77
CA SER A 2 -10.80 48.25 -23.35
C SER A 2 -11.42 47.06 -22.62
N GLY A 3 -12.40 46.41 -23.24
CA GLY A 3 -13.01 45.18 -22.72
C GLY A 3 -12.02 44.02 -22.77
N ARG A 4 -11.72 43.42 -21.61
CA ARG A 4 -10.96 42.16 -21.54
C ARG A 4 -11.92 41.00 -21.78
N PRO A 5 -11.59 40.01 -22.62
CA PRO A 5 -12.41 38.82 -22.77
C PRO A 5 -12.42 38.04 -21.46
N VAL A 6 -13.62 37.75 -20.96
CA VAL A 6 -13.86 36.89 -19.78
C VAL A 6 -13.48 35.47 -20.17
N GLN A 7 -12.38 34.95 -19.62
CA GLN A 7 -11.97 33.57 -19.89
C GLN A 7 -12.99 32.61 -19.27
N PRO A 8 -13.48 31.59 -20.00
CA PRO A 8 -14.40 30.61 -19.45
C PRO A 8 -13.71 29.83 -18.33
N ARG A 9 -14.22 29.97 -17.11
CA ARG A 9 -13.82 29.14 -15.98
C ARG A 9 -14.48 27.78 -16.16
N TYR A 10 -13.78 26.87 -16.83
CA TYR A 10 -14.17 25.46 -16.88
C TYR A 10 -14.24 24.95 -15.44
N ILE A 11 -15.47 24.65 -14.98
CA ILE A 11 -15.69 23.99 -13.70
C ILE A 11 -15.15 22.57 -13.86
N GLY A 12 -13.91 22.47 -13.46
CA GLY A 12 -13.09 21.30 -13.37
C GLY A 12 -11.79 21.92 -12.91
N ASN A 13 -11.53 21.88 -11.62
CA ASN A 13 -10.15 21.85 -11.21
C ASN A 13 -9.73 20.40 -11.48
N PRO A 14 -9.09 20.04 -12.61
CA PRO A 14 -8.17 18.93 -12.58
C PRO A 14 -6.96 19.45 -11.81
N GLY A 15 -7.15 19.75 -10.52
CA GLY A 15 -6.03 19.86 -9.62
C GLY A 15 -5.51 18.45 -9.52
N SER A 16 -4.73 18.05 -10.52
CA SER A 16 -3.46 17.40 -10.35
C SER A 16 -3.30 16.62 -9.05
N ASP A 17 -4.20 15.68 -8.80
CA ASP A 17 -3.88 14.48 -8.04
C ASP A 17 -3.13 13.49 -8.94
N SER A 18 -2.35 13.99 -9.92
CA SER A 18 -1.17 13.27 -10.34
C SER A 18 -0.33 13.07 -9.08
N PRO A 19 -0.10 11.82 -8.65
CA PRO A 19 0.58 11.58 -7.39
C PRO A 19 1.93 12.27 -7.45
N LYS A 20 2.14 13.23 -6.55
CA LYS A 20 3.38 14.02 -6.43
C LYS A 20 4.63 13.15 -6.29
N ASN A 21 4.47 11.87 -5.96
CA ASN A 21 5.55 10.92 -5.75
C ASN A 21 5.11 9.51 -6.20
N VAL A 22 6.01 8.74 -6.82
CA VAL A 22 5.77 7.33 -7.22
C VAL A 22 5.34 6.47 -6.04
N LEU A 23 5.82 6.77 -4.83
CA LEU A 23 5.43 6.05 -3.63
C LEU A 23 3.95 6.31 -3.25
N SER A 24 3.47 7.55 -3.39
CA SER A 24 2.08 7.87 -3.09
C SER A 24 1.13 7.27 -4.11
N ALA A 25 1.55 7.24 -5.39
CA ALA A 25 0.85 6.54 -6.47
C ALA A 25 0.70 5.05 -6.15
N PHE A 26 1.81 4.42 -5.76
CA PHE A 26 1.84 3.00 -5.42
C PHE A 26 0.95 2.70 -4.21
N TRP A 27 1.05 3.51 -3.15
CA TRP A 27 0.22 3.33 -1.96
C TRP A 27 -1.27 3.37 -2.30
N GLN A 28 -1.73 4.39 -3.03
CA GLN A 28 -3.14 4.53 -3.42
C GLN A 28 -3.59 3.40 -4.37
N ASN A 29 -2.80 3.10 -5.39
CA ASN A 29 -3.23 2.19 -6.46
C ASN A 29 -3.08 0.72 -6.10
N GLN A 30 -2.08 0.36 -5.29
CA GLN A 30 -1.70 -1.03 -5.04
C GLN A 30 -1.98 -1.46 -3.60
N VAL A 31 -1.79 -0.58 -2.60
CA VAL A 31 -1.90 -0.97 -1.20
C VAL A 31 -3.32 -0.80 -0.66
N VAL A 32 -3.90 0.41 -0.77
CA VAL A 32 -5.21 0.72 -0.19
C VAL A 32 -6.39 0.52 -1.14
N ASN A 33 -6.11 0.32 -2.43
CA ASN A 33 -7.12 0.10 -3.47
C ASN A 33 -8.01 -1.11 -3.12
N PRO A 34 -9.35 -0.94 -3.07
CA PRO A 34 -10.31 -2.00 -2.75
C PRO A 34 -10.17 -3.28 -3.58
N GLU A 35 -9.84 -3.16 -4.87
CA GLU A 35 -9.76 -4.29 -5.81
C GLU A 35 -8.66 -5.28 -5.43
N PHE A 36 -7.56 -4.79 -4.85
CA PHE A 36 -6.42 -5.62 -4.45
C PHE A 36 -6.47 -6.05 -2.98
N ARG A 37 -7.47 -5.62 -2.19
CA ARG A 37 -7.52 -5.90 -0.75
C ARG A 37 -7.46 -7.38 -0.43
N ALA A 38 -8.20 -8.22 -1.15
CA ALA A 38 -8.19 -9.66 -0.91
C ALA A 38 -6.79 -10.25 -1.14
N GLY A 39 -6.11 -9.86 -2.24
CA GLY A 39 -4.74 -10.28 -2.51
C GLY A 39 -3.74 -9.76 -1.46
N ASN A 40 -3.84 -8.48 -1.10
CA ASN A 40 -2.99 -7.84 -0.10
C ASN A 40 -3.14 -8.48 1.29
N LEU A 41 -4.36 -8.87 1.67
CA LEU A 41 -4.61 -9.60 2.93
C LEU A 41 -3.95 -10.97 2.92
N ASN A 42 -3.98 -11.69 1.79
CA ASN A 42 -3.29 -12.97 1.67
C ASN A 42 -1.76 -12.80 1.76
N ILE A 43 -1.21 -11.76 1.12
CA ILE A 43 0.21 -11.41 1.24
C ILE A 43 0.56 -11.11 2.70
N LEU A 44 -0.24 -10.28 3.37
CA LEU A 44 -0.04 -9.94 4.78
C LEU A 44 -0.08 -11.19 5.67
N LEU A 45 -1.05 -12.09 5.44
CA LEU A 45 -1.15 -13.36 6.15
C LEU A 45 0.07 -14.24 5.93
N GLY A 46 0.53 -14.38 4.68
CA GLY A 46 1.71 -15.18 4.33
C GLY A 46 2.98 -14.65 5.01
N VAL A 47 3.22 -13.34 4.91
CA VAL A 47 4.38 -12.68 5.54
C VAL A 47 4.32 -12.82 7.07
N THR A 48 3.14 -12.61 7.67
CA THR A 48 2.96 -12.74 9.12
C THR A 48 3.20 -14.17 9.57
N THR A 49 2.64 -15.15 8.86
CA THR A 49 2.80 -16.58 9.20
C THR A 49 4.27 -16.99 9.12
N PHE A 50 4.97 -16.55 8.07
CA PHE A 50 6.41 -16.80 7.92
C PHE A 50 7.21 -16.18 9.07
N ALA A 51 6.97 -14.90 9.39
CA ALA A 51 7.67 -14.21 10.47
C ALA A 51 7.44 -14.88 11.84
N VAL A 52 6.20 -15.27 12.13
CA VAL A 52 5.83 -16.01 13.35
C VAL A 52 6.53 -17.38 13.39
N GLY A 53 6.56 -18.11 12.27
CA GLY A 53 7.27 -19.39 12.17
C GLY A 53 8.78 -19.25 12.44
N VAL A 54 9.43 -18.26 11.83
CA VAL A 54 10.85 -17.96 12.08
C VAL A 54 11.09 -17.61 13.54
N PHE A 55 10.24 -16.77 14.12
CA PHE A 55 10.31 -16.42 15.54
C PHE A 55 10.17 -17.66 16.42
N ALA A 56 9.19 -18.53 16.13
CA ALA A 56 8.95 -19.74 16.89
C ALA A 56 10.16 -20.68 16.84
N VAL A 57 10.73 -20.92 15.65
CA VAL A 57 11.93 -21.76 15.49
C VAL A 57 13.14 -21.16 16.22
N ARG A 58 13.34 -19.85 16.14
CA ARG A 58 14.47 -19.19 16.81
C ARG A 58 14.41 -19.27 18.33
N ASN A 59 13.21 -19.21 18.92
CA ASN A 59 13.06 -19.15 20.37
C ASN A 59 12.76 -20.52 21.00
N PHE A 60 12.09 -21.41 20.27
CA PHE A 60 11.62 -22.71 20.78
C PHE A 60 12.21 -23.90 20.03
N GLY A 61 13.07 -23.68 19.03
CA GLY A 61 13.67 -24.76 18.23
C GLY A 61 14.48 -25.76 19.07
N GLY A 62 15.08 -25.31 20.17
CA GLY A 62 15.80 -26.19 21.10
C GLY A 62 14.92 -27.20 21.85
N ILE A 63 13.61 -26.94 21.98
CA ILE A 63 12.65 -27.86 22.60
C ILE A 63 12.36 -29.07 21.68
N LEU A 64 12.52 -28.88 20.36
CA LEU A 64 12.22 -29.89 19.35
C LEU A 64 13.39 -30.85 19.09
N VAL A 65 14.58 -30.54 19.61
CA VAL A 65 15.73 -31.44 19.57
C VAL A 65 15.70 -32.27 20.85
N PRO A 66 15.53 -33.61 20.77
CA PRO A 66 15.65 -34.45 21.95
C PRO A 66 17.07 -34.32 22.50
N GLY A 67 17.19 -33.93 23.77
CA GLY A 67 18.47 -33.95 24.47
C GLY A 67 18.91 -35.41 24.62
N PHE A 68 20.06 -35.74 24.04
CA PHE A 68 20.83 -36.91 24.45
C PHE A 68 21.55 -36.62 25.76
#